data_AF-A0A8S0FV16-F1
#
_entry.id   AF-A0A8S0FV16-F1
#
_cell.length_a   1.000
_cell.length_b   1.000
_cell.length_c   1.000
_cell.angle_alpha   90.00
_cell.angle_beta   90.00
_cell.angle_gamma   90.00
#
_symmetry.space_group_name_H-M   'P 1'
#
loop_
_entity.id
_entity.type
_entity.pdbx_description
1 polymer ?
#
loop_
_entity_poly.entity_id
_entity_poly.type
_entity_poly.pdbx_seq_one_letter_code
_entity_poly.pdbx_strand_id
1 'polypeptide(L)'
;MTLRHDILALAVFLNGLLIFKTIYGMSVNLLDIFHIKAFSELDLSLLANAPLFMLGVFLVLNSIGLLFRAKLAWAISIILLLIALIYTLHFYP
;
A
#
# COMPACT_ATOMS: atom_id res chain seq x y z
N MET A 1 -7.66 -24.78 8.47
CA MET A 1 -7.07 -24.16 7.27
C MET A 1 -7.60 -22.74 6.97
N THR A 2 -8.76 -22.34 7.51
CA THR A 2 -9.35 -21.00 7.33
C THR A 2 -8.61 -19.90 8.09
N LEU A 3 -8.36 -20.13 9.39
CA LEU A 3 -7.69 -19.16 10.28
C LEU A 3 -6.34 -18.66 9.73
N ARG A 4 -5.54 -19.54 9.13
CA ARG A 4 -4.23 -19.17 8.56
C ARG A 4 -4.35 -18.23 7.37
N HIS A 5 -5.37 -18.42 6.53
CA HIS A 5 -5.61 -17.54 5.38
C HIS A 5 -6.10 -16.18 5.83
N ASP A 6 -6.98 -16.14 6.84
CA ASP A 6 -7.52 -14.90 7.38
C ASP A 6 -6.42 -14.07 8.07
N ILE A 7 -5.53 -14.72 8.83
CA ILE A 7 -4.34 -14.08 9.41
C ILE A 7 -3.41 -13.53 8.33
N LEU A 8 -3.21 -14.28 7.24
CA LEU A 8 -2.37 -13.83 6.13
C LEU A 8 -2.98 -12.62 5.41
N ALA A 9 -4.28 -12.65 5.13
CA ALA A 9 -4.99 -11.52 4.54
C ALA A 9 -4.90 -10.28 5.43
N LEU A 10 -5.07 -10.46 6.74
CA LEU A 10 -4.92 -9.39 7.73
C LEU A 10 -3.49 -8.83 7.74
N ALA A 11 -2.46 -9.68 7.69
CA ALA A 11 -1.07 -9.24 7.66
C ALA A 11 -0.75 -8.43 6.39
N VAL A 12 -1.23 -8.87 5.23
CA VAL A 12 -1.08 -8.16 3.94
C VAL A 12 -1.82 -6.81 3.97
N PHE A 13 -3.02 -6.78 4.53
CA PHE A 13 -3.80 -5.55 4.72
C PHE A 13 -3.09 -4.55 5.64
N LEU A 14 -2.60 -5.01 6.79
CA LEU A 14 -1.84 -4.19 7.74
C LEU A 14 -0.55 -3.66 7.11
N ASN A 15 0.11 -4.45 6.26
CA ASN A 15 1.29 -4.01 5.54
C ASN A 15 0.97 -2.85 4.58
N GLY A 16 -0.12 -2.95 3.82
CA GLY A 16 -0.59 -1.84 2.97
C GLY A 16 -0.93 -0.58 3.78
N LEU A 17 -1.55 -0.72 4.95
CA LEU A 17 -1.83 0.40 5.85
C LEU A 17 -0.56 1.04 6.43
N LEU A 18 0.45 0.23 6.78
CA LEU A 18 1.73 0.74 7.27
C LEU A 18 2.42 1.59 6.22
N ILE A 19 2.39 1.18 4.94
CA ILE A 19 2.94 1.97 3.83
C ILE A 19 2.29 3.36 3.77
N PHE A 20 0.96 3.44 3.91
CA PHE A 20 0.29 4.74 3.95
C PHE A 20 0.73 5.59 5.14
N LYS A 21 0.82 4.99 6.33
CA LYS A 21 1.27 5.68 7.53
C LYS A 21 2.72 6.18 7.40
N THR A 22 3.60 5.43 6.74
CA THR A 22 5.00 5.83 6.56
C THR A 22 5.19 6.97 5.57
N ILE A 23 4.35 7.04 4.53
CA ILE A 23 4.47 8.08 3.49
C ILE A 23 3.84 9.39 3.92
N TYR A 24 2.61 9.33 4.45
CA TYR A 24 1.80 10.53 4.71
C TYR A 24 1.76 10.88 6.20
N GLY A 25 2.33 10.06 7.08
CA GLY A 25 2.26 10.29 8.53
C GLY A 25 0.87 10.03 9.12
N MET A 26 0.74 10.25 10.42
CA MET A 26 -0.44 9.84 11.19
C MET A 26 -1.62 10.83 11.11
N SER A 27 -1.38 12.06 10.64
CA SER A 27 -2.34 13.18 10.73
C SER A 27 -2.83 13.70 9.37
N VAL A 28 -2.42 13.09 8.26
CA VAL A 28 -2.81 13.58 6.94
C VAL A 28 -4.18 13.03 6.57
N ASN A 29 -5.11 13.93 6.29
CA ASN A 29 -6.42 13.59 5.77
C ASN A 29 -6.26 13.09 4.33
N LEU A 30 -6.65 11.84 4.07
CA LEU A 30 -6.54 11.24 2.74
C LEU A 30 -7.31 12.04 1.67
N LEU A 31 -8.40 12.70 2.07
CA LEU A 31 -9.21 13.56 1.18
C LEU A 31 -8.48 14.81 0.71
N ASP A 32 -7.51 15.30 1.49
CA ASP A 32 -6.72 16.49 1.16
C ASP A 32 -5.62 16.14 0.14
N ILE A 33 -5.15 14.89 0.10
CA ILE A 33 -4.20 14.39 -0.93
C ILE A 33 -4.83 14.42 -2.33
N PHE A 34 -6.13 14.11 -2.43
CA PHE A 34 -6.85 14.09 -3.71
C PHE A 34 -7.39 15.46 -4.14
N HIS A 35 -7.37 16.47 -3.24
CA HIS A 35 -7.82 17.84 -3.53
C HIS A 35 -6.65 18.72 -4.01
N ILE A 36 -6.15 18.46 -5.21
CA ILE A 36 -5.11 19.31 -5.83
C ILE A 36 -5.78 20.53 -6.48
N LYS A 37 -5.66 21.70 -5.84
CA LYS A 37 -6.21 22.97 -6.36
C LYS A 37 -5.32 23.63 -7.43
N ALA A 38 -4.00 23.44 -7.35
CA ALA A 38 -3.05 23.96 -8.33
C ALA A 38 -1.77 23.10 -8.38
N PHE A 39 -1.28 22.79 -9.58
CA PHE A 39 -0.03 22.03 -9.76
C PHE A 39 1.22 22.78 -9.26
N SER A 40 1.13 24.09 -9.03
CA SER A 40 2.22 24.91 -8.48
C SER A 40 2.42 24.74 -6.97
N GLU A 41 1.43 24.21 -6.26
CA GLU A 41 1.47 23.96 -4.81
C GLU A 41 1.76 22.47 -4.48
N LEU A 42 2.01 21.64 -5.50
CA LEU A 42 2.31 20.22 -5.32
C LEU A 42 3.70 20.06 -4.72
N ASP A 43 3.75 19.56 -3.48
CA ASP A 43 4.98 19.11 -2.87
C ASP A 43 5.57 17.95 -3.69
N LEU A 44 6.78 18.13 -4.22
CA LEU A 44 7.51 17.09 -4.97
C LEU A 44 7.69 15.80 -4.14
N SER A 45 7.65 15.92 -2.81
CA SER A 45 7.64 14.78 -1.88
C SER A 45 6.39 13.91 -2.01
N LEU A 46 5.21 14.50 -2.24
CA LEU A 46 3.97 13.75 -2.50
C LEU A 46 4.09 12.96 -3.80
N LEU A 47 4.62 13.57 -4.86
CA LEU A 47 4.77 12.94 -6.15
C LEU A 47 5.84 11.83 -6.14
N ALA A 48 6.94 12.05 -5.43
CA ALA A 48 8.00 11.05 -5.26
C ALA A 48 7.51 9.80 -4.51
N ASN A 49 6.58 9.95 -3.56
CA ASN A 49 5.99 8.84 -2.83
C ASN A 49 4.72 8.26 -3.49
N ALA A 50 4.23 8.84 -4.59
CA ALA A 50 3.04 8.36 -5.29
C ALA A 50 3.12 6.88 -5.76
N PRO A 51 4.28 6.36 -6.22
CA PRO A 51 4.41 4.94 -6.53
C PRO A 51 4.20 4.03 -5.31
N LEU A 52 4.76 4.39 -4.15
CA LEU A 52 4.56 3.67 -2.90
C LEU A 52 3.11 3.76 -2.42
N PHE A 53 2.47 4.92 -2.59
CA PHE A 53 1.04 5.07 -2.32
C PHE A 53 0.22 4.09 -3.16
N MET A 54 0.49 4.01 -4.47
CA MET A 54 -0.22 3.11 -5.37
C MET A 54 0.03 1.64 -5.02
N LEU A 55 1.25 1.28 -4.61
CA LEU A 55 1.57 -0.05 -4.08
C LEU A 55 0.76 -0.36 -2.81
N GLY A 56 0.67 0.58 -1.87
CA GLY A 56 -0.17 0.45 -0.68
C GLY A 56 -1.64 0.21 -1.01
N VAL A 57 -2.19 0.94 -1.99
CA VAL A 57 -3.58 0.75 -2.47
C VAL A 57 -3.76 -0.65 -3.05
N PHE A 58 -2.85 -1.09 -3.91
CA PHE A 58 -2.94 -2.43 -4.50
C PHE A 58 -2.81 -3.54 -3.47
N LEU A 59 -1.94 -3.38 -2.46
CA LEU A 59 -1.83 -4.32 -1.33
C LEU A 59 -3.14 -4.42 -0.54
N VAL A 60 -3.75 -3.29 -0.20
CA VAL A 60 -5.03 -3.26 0.53
C VAL A 60 -6.15 -3.89 -0.30
N LEU A 61 -6.30 -3.53 -1.58
CA LEU A 61 -7.33 -4.13 -2.45
C LEU A 61 -7.09 -5.63 -2.66
N ASN A 62 -5.83 -6.04 -2.85
CA ASN A 62 -5.50 -7.44 -3.06
C ASN A 62 -5.71 -8.30 -1.80
N SER A 63 -5.62 -7.71 -0.60
CA SER A 63 -5.99 -8.37 0.66
C SER A 63 -7.46 -8.80 0.70
N ILE A 64 -8.36 -8.06 0.03
CA ILE A 64 -9.77 -8.43 -0.11
C ILE A 64 -9.89 -9.70 -0.97
N GLY A 65 -9.13 -9.78 -2.06
CA GLY A 65 -9.05 -10.99 -2.90
C GLY A 65 -8.55 -12.22 -2.14
N LEU A 66 -7.63 -12.02 -1.18
CA LEU A 66 -7.17 -13.07 -0.26
C LEU A 66 -8.28 -13.57 0.68
N LEU A 67 -9.15 -12.68 1.19
CA LEU A 67 -10.30 -13.07 2.02
C LEU A 67 -11.28 -13.98 1.26
N PHE A 68 -11.50 -13.71 -0.04
CA PHE A 68 -12.31 -14.57 -0.92
C PHE A 68 -11.56 -15.79 -1.46
N ARG A 69 -10.34 -16.06 -0.97
CA ARG A 69 -9.50 -17.21 -1.34
C ARG A 69 -9.21 -17.30 -2.84
N ALA A 70 -9.16 -16.16 -3.53
CA ALA A 70 -8.77 -16.13 -4.92
C ALA A 70 -7.31 -16.60 -5.07
N LYS A 71 -7.07 -17.69 -5.80
CA LYS A 71 -5.71 -18.24 -6.01
C LYS A 71 -4.76 -17.20 -6.62
N LEU A 72 -5.28 -16.35 -7.52
CA LEU A 72 -4.53 -15.26 -8.14
C LEU A 72 -4.08 -14.20 -7.13
N ALA A 73 -4.91 -13.87 -6.14
CA ALA A 73 -4.59 -12.85 -5.13
C ALA A 73 -3.37 -13.24 -4.27
N TRP A 74 -3.12 -14.54 -4.13
CA TRP A 74 -1.95 -15.05 -3.40
C TRP A 74 -0.64 -14.75 -4.15
N ALA A 75 -0.57 -15.08 -5.45
CA ALA A 75 0.58 -14.78 -6.29
C ALA A 75 0.82 -13.26 -6.42
N ILE A 76 -0.26 -12.49 -6.59
CA ILE A 76 -0.19 -11.03 -6.69
C ILE A 76 0.31 -10.42 -5.37
N SER A 77 -0.10 -10.95 -4.20
CA SER A 77 0.37 -10.44 -2.91
C SER A 77 1.87 -10.58 -2.75
N ILE A 78 2.41 -11.73 -3.13
CA ILE A 78 3.85 -12.00 -3.03
C ILE A 78 4.63 -11.05 -3.93
N ILE A 79 4.17 -10.84 -5.17
CA ILE A 79 4.83 -9.92 -6.10
C ILE A 79 4.76 -8.48 -5.59
N LEU A 80 3.60 -8.03 -5.11
CA LEU A 80 3.42 -6.69 -4.55
C LEU A 80 4.30 -6.47 -3.31
N LEU A 81 4.40 -7.46 -2.42
CA LEU A 81 5.27 -7.40 -1.25
C LEU A 81 6.75 -7.36 -1.63
N LEU A 82 7.18 -8.12 -2.64
CA LEU A 82 8.55 -8.08 -3.15
C LEU A 82 8.89 -6.71 -3.74
N ILE A 83 7.99 -6.15 -4.55
CA ILE A 83 8.17 -4.81 -5.11
C ILE A 83 8.23 -3.77 -3.98
N ALA A 84 7.33 -3.84 -3.01
CA ALA A 84 7.33 -2.96 -1.85
C ALA A 84 8.65 -3.07 -1.08
N LEU A 85 9.15 -4.28 -0.82
CA LEU A 85 10.41 -4.50 -0.12
C LEU A 85 11.61 -3.91 -0.88
N ILE A 86 11.74 -4.21 -2.18
CA ILE A 86 12.84 -3.67 -3.00
C ILE A 86 12.78 -2.15 -3.04
N TYR A 87 11.58 -1.59 -3.18
CA TYR A 87 11.39 -0.15 -3.24
C TYR A 87 11.73 0.50 -1.89
N THR A 88 11.27 -0.05 -0.77
CA THR A 88 11.63 0.43 0.57
C THR A 88 13.14 0.36 0.77
N LEU A 89 13.81 -0.75 0.43
CA LEU A 89 15.27 -0.87 0.55
C LEU A 89 16.04 0.11 -0.34
N HIS A 90 15.50 0.44 -1.51
CA HIS A 90 16.16 1.37 -2.43
C HIS A 90 16.07 2.82 -1.98
N PHE A 91 14.91 3.24 -1.47
CA PHE A 91 14.65 4.64 -1.09
C PHE A 91 14.85 4.94 0.39
N TYR A 92 14.78 3.92 1.25
CA TYR A 92 14.92 4.00 2.71
C TYR A 92 15.90 2.91 3.21
N PRO A 93 17.22 3.09 3.02
CA PRO A 93 18.25 2.15 3.48
C PRO A 93 18.38 2.08 5.00
#